data_AF-A0A9W4PIS8-F1
#
_entry.id   AF-A0A9W4PIS8-F1
#
_cell.length_a   1.000
_cell.length_b   1.000
_cell.length_c   1.000
_cell.angle_alpha   90.00
_cell.angle_beta   90.00
_cell.angle_gamma   90.00
#
_symmetry.space_group_name_H-M   'P 1'
#
loop_
_entity.id
_entity.type
_entity.pdbx_description
1 polymer ?
#
loop_
_entity_poly.entity_id
_entity_poly.type
_entity_poly.pdbx_seq_one_letter_code
_entity_poly.pdbx_strand_id
1 'polypeptide(L)'
;MNVQSLGLHPWEVLNVALFEWFGFTIGAWSVMCGLVLVLIVFVVDRKYINIGTFLNALSIGPIMDFFLHLNILPHETEQWWLNILILLTGIIITGIGGGIYVAAGIGAGPRDGFMLSVS
;
A
#
# COMPACT_ATOMS: atom_id res chain seq x y z
N MET A 1 -3.91 15.95 -6.53
CA MET A 1 -3.42 14.61 -6.92
C MET A 1 -4.10 14.23 -8.22
N ASN A 2 -3.35 14.06 -9.31
CA ASN A 2 -3.87 14.10 -10.68
C ASN A 2 -4.08 12.69 -11.29
N VAL A 3 -4.47 11.70 -10.45
CA VAL A 3 -4.57 10.26 -10.78
C VAL A 3 -5.88 9.60 -10.29
N GLN A 4 -6.93 10.38 -10.05
CA GLN A 4 -8.15 9.94 -9.36
C GLN A 4 -9.35 9.55 -10.24
N SER A 5 -9.27 9.56 -11.58
CA SER A 5 -10.47 9.28 -12.38
C SER A 5 -10.89 7.80 -12.38
N LEU A 6 -9.94 6.88 -12.20
CA LEU A 6 -10.19 5.42 -12.22
C LEU A 6 -10.38 4.79 -10.83
N GLY A 7 -10.30 5.60 -9.77
CA GLY A 7 -10.44 5.15 -8.39
C GLY A 7 -9.14 4.65 -7.77
N LEU A 8 -9.09 4.69 -6.44
CA LEU A 8 -7.95 4.26 -5.62
C LEU A 8 -8.35 3.04 -4.77
N HIS A 9 -7.36 2.22 -4.42
CA HIS A 9 -7.57 1.12 -3.49
C HIS A 9 -8.00 1.65 -2.11
N PRO A 10 -8.89 0.99 -1.36
CA PRO A 10 -9.43 1.52 -0.09
C PRO A 10 -8.38 1.99 0.92
N TRP A 11 -7.26 1.26 1.04
CA TRP A 11 -6.15 1.65 1.90
C TRP A 11 -5.44 2.93 1.45
N GLU A 12 -5.33 3.15 0.13
CA GLU A 12 -4.74 4.36 -0.43
C GLU A 12 -5.70 5.54 -0.29
N VAL A 13 -7.01 5.31 -0.44
CA VAL A 13 -8.04 6.34 -0.13
C VAL A 13 -7.91 6.81 1.31
N LEU A 14 -7.70 5.90 2.27
CA LEU A 14 -7.49 6.27 3.67
C LEU A 14 -6.23 7.13 3.85
N ASN A 15 -5.10 6.72 3.27
CA ASN A 15 -3.85 7.48 3.37
C ASN A 15 -3.96 8.87 2.72
N VAL A 16 -4.66 8.97 1.58
CA VAL A 16 -4.94 10.24 0.89
C VAL A 16 -5.87 11.13 1.72
N ALA A 17 -6.93 10.57 2.30
CA ALA A 17 -7.83 11.32 3.17
C ALA A 17 -7.10 11.87 4.41
N LEU A 18 -6.23 11.07 5.03
CA LEU A 18 -5.40 11.50 6.16
C LEU A 18 -4.36 12.56 5.74
N PHE A 19 -3.78 12.44 4.54
CA PHE A 19 -2.94 13.48 3.95
C PHE A 19 -3.70 14.81 3.85
N GLU A 20 -4.93 14.80 3.31
CA GLU A 20 -5.74 16.02 3.12
C GLU A 20 -6.15 16.68 4.45
N TRP A 21 -6.41 15.89 5.48
CA TRP A 21 -6.84 16.41 6.78
C TRP A 21 -5.69 16.88 7.68
N PHE A 22 -4.52 16.24 7.60
CA PHE A 22 -3.43 16.46 8.57
C PHE A 22 -2.10 16.93 7.95
N GLY A 23 -1.95 16.92 6.62
CA GLY A 23 -0.83 17.56 5.90
C GLY A 23 0.52 16.83 5.89
N PHE A 24 0.64 15.61 6.46
CA PHE A 24 1.82 14.76 6.30
C PHE A 24 1.80 13.98 4.97
N THR A 25 2.96 13.54 4.46
CA THR A 25 3.06 12.78 3.19
C THR A 25 2.27 11.46 3.23
N ILE A 26 1.79 11.04 2.06
CA ILE A 26 1.00 9.79 1.91
C ILE A 26 1.83 8.58 2.39
N GLY A 27 3.13 8.58 2.12
CA GLY A 27 4.06 7.56 2.59
C GLY A 27 4.12 7.49 4.11
N ALA A 28 4.22 8.63 4.80
CA ALA A 28 4.25 8.68 6.26
C ALA A 28 2.95 8.13 6.89
N TRP A 29 1.80 8.49 6.33
CA TRP A 29 0.50 7.94 6.76
C TRP A 29 0.41 6.44 6.56
N SER A 30 0.92 5.91 5.45
CA SER A 30 0.97 4.47 5.24
C SER A 30 1.85 3.74 6.25
N VAL A 31 2.99 4.31 6.65
CA VAL A 31 3.83 3.71 7.72
C VAL A 31 3.07 3.74 9.05
N MET A 32 2.44 4.86 9.38
CA MET A 32 1.68 5.00 10.63
C MET A 32 0.51 4.01 10.69
N CYS A 33 -0.30 3.93 9.64
CA CYS A 33 -1.39 2.96 9.52
C CYS A 33 -0.85 1.52 9.62
N GLY A 34 0.27 1.23 8.94
CA GLY A 34 0.95 -0.07 9.02
C GLY A 34 1.39 -0.41 10.44
N LEU A 35 2.03 0.52 11.16
CA LEU A 35 2.46 0.33 12.55
C LEU A 35 1.28 0.14 13.50
N VAL A 36 0.20 0.92 13.34
CA VAL A 36 -1.03 0.75 14.11
C VAL A 36 -1.63 -0.64 13.88
N LEU A 37 -1.69 -1.11 12.64
CA LEU A 37 -2.16 -2.47 12.32
C LEU A 37 -1.27 -3.55 12.94
N VAL A 38 0.05 -3.39 12.89
CA VAL A 38 0.98 -4.32 13.57
C VAL A 38 0.73 -4.35 15.08
N LEU A 39 0.49 -3.19 15.71
CA LEU A 39 0.15 -3.14 17.14
C LEU A 39 -1.18 -3.83 17.45
N ILE A 40 -2.20 -3.67 16.61
CA ILE A 40 -3.49 -4.35 16.77
C ILE A 40 -3.31 -5.87 16.65
N VAL A 41 -2.63 -6.35 15.61
CA VAL A 41 -2.34 -7.77 15.44
C VAL A 41 -1.50 -8.31 16.61
N PHE A 42 -0.61 -7.50 17.18
CA PHE A 42 0.18 -7.90 18.35
C PHE A 42 -0.66 -8.13 19.60
N VAL A 43 -1.73 -7.34 19.77
CA VAL A 43 -2.64 -7.50 20.90
C VAL A 43 -3.60 -8.66 20.68
N VAL A 44 -4.06 -8.87 19.44
CA VAL A 44 -5.05 -9.91 19.09
C VAL A 44 -4.40 -11.28 18.95
N ASP A 45 -3.37 -11.42 18.11
CA ASP A 45 -2.75 -12.71 17.82
C ASP A 45 -1.27 -12.57 17.44
N ARG A 46 -0.38 -12.82 18.42
CA ARG A 46 1.08 -12.68 18.26
C ARG A 46 1.71 -13.62 17.24
N LYS A 47 0.96 -14.62 16.79
CA LYS A 47 1.46 -15.70 15.94
C LYS A 47 1.79 -15.24 14.50
N TYR A 48 1.18 -14.14 14.06
CA TYR A 48 1.34 -13.61 12.70
C TYR A 48 2.35 -12.46 12.59
N ILE A 49 2.95 -12.04 13.70
CA ILE A 49 3.98 -10.99 13.70
C ILE A 49 5.35 -11.63 13.49
N ASN A 50 5.81 -11.56 12.25
CA ASN A 50 7.18 -11.85 11.90
C ASN A 50 7.95 -10.55 11.64
N ILE A 51 9.28 -10.63 11.67
CA ILE A 51 10.18 -9.53 11.28
C ILE A 51 9.82 -9.00 9.88
N GLY A 52 9.36 -9.87 8.97
CA GLY A 52 8.89 -9.49 7.64
C GLY A 52 7.72 -8.50 7.64
N THR A 53 6.80 -8.59 8.61
CA THR A 53 5.64 -7.70 8.74
C THR A 53 6.07 -6.27 9.10
N PHE A 54 7.02 -6.13 10.04
CA PHE A 54 7.61 -4.84 10.40
C PHE A 54 8.43 -4.25 9.26
N LEU A 55 9.22 -5.07 8.58
CA LEU A 55 10.06 -4.62 7.46
C LEU A 55 9.18 -4.12 6.31
N ASN A 56 8.06 -4.82 6.03
CA ASN A 56 7.08 -4.42 5.01
C ASN A 56 6.38 -3.11 5.38
N ALA A 57 5.89 -2.97 6.62
CA ALA A 57 5.24 -1.76 7.11
C ALA A 57 6.15 -0.52 7.00
N LEU A 58 7.42 -0.68 7.40
CA LEU A 58 8.38 0.42 7.41
C LEU A 58 8.93 0.75 6.02
N SER A 59 9.07 -0.25 5.14
CA SER A 59 9.66 -0.04 3.80
C SER A 59 8.66 0.51 2.79
N ILE A 60 7.37 0.17 2.89
CA ILE A 60 6.35 0.60 1.92
C ILE A 60 6.22 2.13 1.86
N GLY A 61 6.21 2.81 3.01
CA GLY A 61 6.05 4.27 3.04
C GLY A 61 7.17 5.05 2.37
N PRO A 62 8.45 4.83 2.73
CA PRO A 62 9.60 5.46 2.08
C PRO A 62 9.67 5.16 0.57
N ILE A 63 9.34 3.93 0.16
CA ILE A 63 9.28 3.58 -1.27
C ILE A 63 8.17 4.36 -1.96
N MET A 64 6.97 4.46 -1.36
CA MET A 64 5.89 5.26 -1.94
C MET A 64 6.26 6.74 -2.05
N ASP A 65 6.83 7.33 -1.00
CA ASP A 65 7.24 8.73 -1.00
C ASP A 65 8.34 8.98 -2.05
N PHE A 66 9.27 8.04 -2.22
CA PHE A 66 10.29 8.08 -3.27
C PHE A 66 9.69 8.07 -4.68
N PHE A 67 8.74 7.18 -4.96
CA PHE A 67 8.06 7.12 -6.26
C PHE A 67 7.21 8.37 -6.54
N LEU A 68 6.52 8.88 -5.52
CA LEU A 68 5.74 10.11 -5.62
C LEU A 68 6.62 11.34 -5.85
N HIS A 69 7.77 11.43 -5.16
CA HIS A 69 8.72 12.52 -5.31
C HIS A 69 9.42 12.52 -6.66
N LEU A 70 9.74 11.33 -7.19
CA LEU A 70 10.35 11.17 -8.51
C LEU A 70 9.43 11.61 -9.65
N ASN A 71 8.12 11.67 -9.43
CA ASN A 71 7.10 12.03 -10.42
C ASN A 71 7.25 11.28 -11.77
N ILE A 72 7.81 10.07 -11.71
CA ILE A 72 8.03 9.16 -12.84
C ILE A 72 6.77 8.39 -13.23
N LEU A 73 5.72 8.48 -12.41
CA LEU A 73 4.45 7.82 -12.68
C LEU A 73 3.75 8.52 -13.85
N PRO A 74 3.20 7.76 -14.82
CA PRO A 74 2.50 8.35 -15.94
C PRO A 74 1.32 9.18 -15.44
N HIS A 75 1.26 10.43 -15.88
CA HIS A 75 0.17 11.33 -15.55
C HIS A 75 -1.09 10.93 -16.31
N GLU A 76 -2.26 11.26 -15.75
CA GLU A 76 -3.51 11.06 -16.47
C GLU A 76 -3.45 11.75 -17.83
N THR A 77 -3.60 10.93 -18.86
CA THR A 77 -3.61 11.39 -20.24
C THR A 77 -5.06 11.68 -20.63
N GLU A 78 -5.30 12.68 -21.49
CA GLU A 78 -6.65 12.98 -22.00
C GLU A 78 -7.26 11.80 -22.78
N GLN A 79 -6.43 10.85 -23.23
CA GLN A 79 -6.85 9.62 -23.90
C GLN A 79 -7.23 8.54 -22.88
N TRP A 80 -8.52 8.35 -22.67
CA TRP A 80 -9.07 7.37 -21.72
C TRP A 80 -8.56 5.92 -21.92
N TRP A 81 -8.29 5.52 -23.16
CA TRP A 81 -7.77 4.17 -23.48
C TRP A 81 -6.37 3.92 -22.92
N LEU A 82 -5.50 4.95 -22.91
CA LEU A 82 -4.16 4.84 -22.33
C LEU A 82 -4.23 4.67 -20.81
N ASN A 83 -5.17 5.37 -20.14
CA ASN A 83 -5.36 5.24 -18.69
C ASN A 83 -5.81 3.81 -18.31
N ILE A 84 -6.66 3.18 -19.13
CA ILE A 84 -7.06 1.77 -18.94
C ILE A 84 -5.86 0.82 -19.10
N LEU A 85 -5.01 1.04 -20.11
CA LEU A 85 -3.81 0.20 -20.31
C LEU A 85 -2.84 0.32 -19.14
N ILE A 86 -2.60 1.54 -18.65
CA ILE A 86 -1.75 1.79 -17.47
C ILE A 86 -2.32 1.07 -16.24
N LEU A 87 -3.63 1.14 -16.02
CA LEU A 87 -4.31 0.47 -14.93
C LEU A 87 -4.17 -1.06 -15.04
N LEU A 88 -4.40 -1.64 -16.22
CA LEU A 88 -4.24 -3.08 -16.44
C LEU A 88 -2.80 -3.54 -16.21
N THR A 89 -1.81 -2.79 -16.70
CA THR A 89 -0.40 -3.09 -16.43
C THR A 89 -0.08 -3.00 -14.94
N GLY A 90 -0.61 -1.98 -14.24
CA GLY A 90 -0.46 -1.83 -12.79
C GLY A 90 -1.05 -2.99 -12.00
N ILE A 91 -2.23 -3.49 -12.40
CA ILE A 91 -2.86 -4.67 -11.79
C ILE A 91 -1.99 -5.91 -11.99
N ILE A 92 -1.48 -6.16 -13.21
CA ILE A 92 -0.63 -7.32 -13.50
C ILE A 92 0.66 -7.27 -12.67
N ILE A 93 1.32 -6.11 -12.59
CA ILE A 93 2.55 -5.94 -11.81
C ILE A 93 2.26 -6.16 -10.31
N THR A 94 1.16 -5.61 -9.82
CA THR A 94 0.75 -5.77 -8.41
C THR A 94 0.42 -7.24 -8.10
N GLY A 95 -0.22 -7.95 -9.01
CA GLY A 95 -0.52 -9.38 -8.89
C GLY A 95 0.74 -10.25 -8.87
N ILE A 96 1.71 -9.97 -9.75
CA ILE A 96 3.01 -10.66 -9.75
C ILE A 96 3.78 -10.37 -8.47
N GLY A 97 3.84 -9.10 -8.05
CA GLY A 97 4.48 -8.70 -6.80
C GLY A 97 3.85 -9.38 -5.58
N GLY A 98 2.52 -9.40 -5.51
CA GLY A 98 1.76 -10.11 -4.48
C GLY A 98 2.04 -11.62 -4.49
N GLY A 99 2.09 -12.25 -5.67
CA GLY A 99 2.43 -13.67 -5.83
C GLY A 99 3.84 -14.00 -5.32
N ILE A 100 4.84 -13.19 -5.67
CA ILE A 100 6.22 -13.35 -5.17
C ILE A 100 6.26 -13.14 -3.65
N TYR A 101 5.53 -12.14 -3.16
CA TYR A 101 5.45 -11.85 -1.72
C TYR A 101 4.87 -13.02 -0.92
N VAL A 102 3.75 -13.59 -1.39
CA VAL A 102 3.13 -14.76 -0.76
C VAL A 102 4.03 -16.00 -0.87
N ALA A 103 4.66 -16.23 -2.03
CA ALA A 103 5.55 -17.36 -2.25
C ALA A 103 6.82 -17.30 -1.39
N ALA A 104 7.28 -16.10 -1.01
CA ALA A 104 8.44 -15.93 -0.15
C ALA A 104 8.19 -16.43 1.28
N GLY A 105 6.93 -16.50 1.75
CA GLY A 105 6.57 -17.10 3.04
C GLY A 105 7.18 -16.42 4.29
N ILE A 106 7.75 -15.22 4.14
CA ILE A 106 8.54 -14.52 5.20
C ILE A 106 7.62 -13.77 6.20
N GLY A 107 6.31 -14.00 6.12
CA GLY A 107 5.28 -13.39 6.98
C GLY A 107 4.30 -12.52 6.19
N ALA A 108 3.03 -12.58 6.60
CA ALA A 108 1.95 -11.77 6.04
C ALA A 108 2.15 -10.28 6.42
N GLY A 109 1.81 -9.36 5.51
CA GLY A 109 2.00 -7.94 5.73
C GLY A 109 1.08 -7.45 6.84
N PRO A 110 1.21 -6.22 7.35
CA PRO A 110 0.32 -5.71 8.40
C PRO A 110 -1.16 -5.80 8.00
N ARG A 111 -1.44 -5.55 6.71
CA ARG A 111 -2.76 -5.62 6.09
C ARG A 111 -3.26 -7.07 5.97
N ASP A 112 -2.40 -7.97 5.50
CA ASP A 112 -2.74 -9.39 5.30
C ASP A 112 -2.88 -10.12 6.65
N GLY A 113 -2.01 -9.80 7.61
CA GLY A 113 -2.07 -10.32 8.98
C GLY A 113 -3.36 -9.90 9.68
N PHE A 114 -3.78 -8.64 9.53
CA PHE A 114 -5.08 -8.18 10.05
C PHE A 114 -6.25 -8.95 9.41
N MET A 115 -6.25 -9.12 8.08
CA MET A 115 -7.29 -9.90 7.39
C MET A 115 -7.33 -11.37 7.83
N LEU A 116 -6.17 -12.00 8.06
CA LEU A 116 -6.08 -13.38 8.55
C LEU A 116 -6.46 -13.53 10.03
N SER A 117 -6.16 -12.53 10.87
CA SER A 117 -6.51 -12.57 12.30
C SER A 117 -7.99 -12.28 12.59
N VAL A 118 -8.69 -11.62 11.65
CA VAL A 118 -10.13 -11.34 11.78
C VAL A 118 -11.00 -12.44 11.16
N SER A 119 -10.44 -13.28 10.28
CA SER A 119 -11.12 -14.42 9.67
C SER A 119 -11.13 -15.66 10.56
#